data_AF-A0A9D5FVK7-F1
#
_entry.id   AF-A0A9D5FVK7-F1
#
_cell.length_a   1.000
_cell.length_b   1.000
_cell.length_c   1.000
_cell.angle_alpha   90.00
_cell.angle_beta   90.00
_cell.angle_gamma   90.00
#
_symmetry.space_group_name_H-M   'P 1'
#
loop_
_entity.id
_entity.type
_entity.pdbx_description
1 polymer ?
#
loop_
_entity_poly.entity_id
_entity_poly.type
_entity_poly.pdbx_seq_one_letter_code
_entity_poly.pdbx_strand_id
1 'polypeptide(L)'
;MSKGRNKQLIDERDKKLFERFYYWSEVQRLRFDDVIHKLSTEEFFLCEATTLRIIKRMLMEGATVNGSAVRKSRYMGFRTSRQPSASSAQPSMFPE
;
A
#
# COMPACT_ATOMS: atom_id res chain seq x y z
N MET A 1 6.18 -24.30 4.60
CA MET A 1 4.77 -23.87 4.51
C MET A 1 4.04 -24.48 5.71
N SER A 2 3.75 -23.71 6.75
CA SER A 2 3.15 -24.24 7.98
C SER A 2 1.69 -24.67 7.74
N LYS A 3 1.35 -25.85 8.24
CA LYS A 3 0.01 -26.46 8.16
C LYS A 3 -1.05 -25.46 8.64
N GLY A 4 -2.01 -25.12 7.78
CA GLY A 4 -3.22 -24.36 8.15
C GLY A 4 -3.48 -23.08 7.34
N ARG A 5 -2.50 -22.51 6.64
CA ARG A 5 -2.73 -21.33 5.77
C ARG A 5 -2.92 -21.74 4.32
N ASN A 6 -4.16 -21.66 3.84
CA ASN A 6 -4.44 -21.78 2.41
C ASN A 6 -4.11 -20.45 1.71
N LYS A 7 -3.12 -20.48 0.81
CA LYS A 7 -2.65 -19.30 0.08
C LYS A 7 -3.75 -18.69 -0.78
N GLN A 8 -4.59 -19.51 -1.40
CA GLN A 8 -5.66 -19.03 -2.29
C GLN A 8 -6.67 -18.19 -1.51
N LEU A 9 -7.09 -18.66 -0.33
CA LEU A 9 -8.01 -17.93 0.54
C LEU A 9 -7.41 -16.61 1.07
N ILE A 10 -6.10 -16.60 1.31
CA ILE A 10 -5.38 -15.37 1.71
C ILE A 10 -5.39 -14.36 0.56
N ASP A 11 -5.10 -14.80 -0.66
CA ASP A 11 -5.09 -13.91 -1.82
C ASP A 11 -6.49 -13.38 -2.15
N GLU A 12 -7.53 -14.20 -2.00
CA GLU A 12 -8.94 -13.78 -2.13
C GLU A 12 -9.34 -12.74 -1.09
N ARG A 13 -8.93 -12.93 0.17
CA ARG A 13 -9.14 -11.94 1.23
C ARG A 13 -8.43 -10.63 0.91
N ASP A 14 -7.17 -10.69 0.49
CA ASP A 14 -6.36 -9.51 0.20
C ASP A 14 -6.96 -8.70 -0.97
N LYS A 15 -7.54 -9.37 -1.98
CA LYS A 15 -8.33 -8.73 -3.04
C LYS A 15 -9.57 -8.01 -2.51
N LYS A 16 -10.41 -8.70 -1.73
CA LYS A 16 -11.63 -8.10 -1.13
C LYS A 16 -11.31 -6.92 -0.22
N LEU A 17 -10.22 -7.03 0.57
CA LEU A 17 -9.74 -5.95 1.43
C LEU A 17 -9.38 -4.72 0.61
N PHE A 18 -8.68 -4.91 -0.52
CA PHE A 18 -8.32 -3.82 -1.41
C PHE A 18 -9.52 -3.17 -2.10
N GLU A 19 -10.53 -3.95 -2.50
CA GLU A 19 -11.80 -3.43 -3.04
C GLU A 19 -12.53 -2.54 -2.02
N ARG A 20 -12.59 -2.97 -0.76
CA ARG A 20 -13.23 -2.19 0.32
C ARG A 20 -12.44 -0.94 0.66
N PHE A 21 -11.11 -1.06 0.70
CA PHE A 21 -10.23 0.08 0.84
C PHE A 21 -10.52 1.15 -0.23
N TYR A 22 -10.61 0.74 -1.51
CA TYR A 22 -10.93 1.64 -2.62
C TYR A 22 -12.29 2.33 -2.44
N TYR A 23 -13.32 1.59 -2.04
CA TYR A 23 -14.64 2.17 -1.77
C TYR A 23 -14.58 3.25 -0.69
N TRP A 24 -13.94 2.98 0.44
CA TRP A 24 -13.88 3.93 1.54
C TRP A 24 -12.98 5.15 1.24
N SER A 25 -11.86 4.96 0.53
CA SER A 25 -10.92 6.04 0.23
C SER A 25 -11.32 6.91 -0.95
N GLU A 26 -11.91 6.33 -2.01
CA GLU A 26 -12.21 7.06 -3.25
C GLU A 26 -13.69 7.46 -3.36
N VAL A 27 -14.62 6.57 -2.97
CA VAL A 27 -16.06 6.87 -3.07
C VAL A 27 -16.53 7.70 -1.87
N GLN A 28 -16.22 7.23 -0.66
CA GLN A 28 -16.61 7.91 0.59
C GLN A 28 -15.61 8.98 1.03
N ARG A 29 -14.39 8.98 0.46
CA ARG A 29 -13.33 9.98 0.72
C ARG A 29 -12.94 10.11 2.19
N LEU A 30 -12.98 9.00 2.93
CA LEU A 30 -12.48 8.95 4.30
C LEU A 30 -10.96 9.09 4.35
N ARG A 31 -10.47 9.61 5.48
CA ARG A 31 -9.04 9.68 5.74
C ARG A 31 -8.44 8.28 5.83
N PHE A 32 -7.24 8.11 5.27
CA PHE A 32 -6.57 6.81 5.22
C PHE A 32 -6.44 6.12 6.58
N ASP A 33 -6.12 6.87 7.64
CA ASP A 33 -5.97 6.33 9.00
C ASP A 33 -7.30 5.72 9.48
N ASP A 34 -8.41 6.44 9.29
CA ASP A 34 -9.76 5.99 9.67
C ASP A 34 -10.20 4.78 8.83
N VAL A 35 -9.87 4.77 7.54
CA VAL A 35 -10.16 3.61 6.67
C VAL A 35 -9.42 2.37 7.15
N ILE A 36 -8.14 2.49 7.51
CA ILE A 36 -7.34 1.37 8.01
C ILE A 36 -7.91 0.86 9.34
N HIS A 37 -8.27 1.77 10.25
CA HIS A 37 -8.90 1.42 11.52
C HIS A 37 -10.21 0.67 11.28
N LYS A 38 -11.10 1.20 10.43
CA LYS A 38 -12.39 0.59 10.08
C LYS A 38 -12.25 -0.79 9.45
N LEU A 39 -11.35 -0.95 8.47
CA LEU A 39 -11.09 -2.25 7.83
C LEU A 39 -10.53 -3.27 8.83
N SER A 40 -9.70 -2.80 9.76
CA SER A 40 -9.08 -3.61 10.82
C SER A 40 -10.10 -4.10 11.84
N THR A 41 -10.96 -3.22 12.36
CA THR A 41 -11.83 -3.52 13.51
C THR A 41 -13.23 -4.00 13.14
N GLU A 42 -13.80 -3.52 12.03
CA GLU A 42 -15.21 -3.78 11.69
C GLU A 42 -15.39 -4.85 10.61
N GLU A 43 -14.46 -4.93 9.64
CA GLU A 43 -14.65 -5.79 8.46
C GLU A 43 -13.79 -7.05 8.46
N PHE A 44 -12.47 -6.91 8.62
CA PHE A 44 -11.54 -8.03 8.38
C PHE A 44 -10.90 -8.58 9.66
N PHE A 45 -11.03 -7.90 10.80
CA PHE A 45 -10.49 -8.33 12.10
C PHE A 45 -8.99 -8.69 12.04
N LEU A 46 -8.23 -7.86 11.31
CA LEU A 46 -6.77 -8.00 11.16
C LEU A 46 -6.09 -6.83 11.84
N CYS A 47 -4.91 -7.03 12.42
CA CYS A 47 -4.13 -5.91 12.95
C CYS A 47 -3.89 -4.85 11.87
N GLU A 48 -4.02 -3.57 12.24
CA GLU A 48 -3.83 -2.42 11.34
C GLU A 48 -2.53 -2.48 10.54
N ALA A 49 -1.42 -2.86 11.18
CA ALA A 49 -0.13 -3.02 10.51
C ALA A 49 -0.17 -4.06 9.37
N THR A 50 -0.97 -5.12 9.53
CA THR A 50 -1.16 -6.16 8.49
C THR A 50 -2.04 -5.63 7.36
N THR A 51 -3.16 -4.99 7.68
CA THR A 51 -4.06 -4.34 6.72
C THR A 51 -3.29 -3.34 5.86
N LEU A 52 -2.49 -2.49 6.49
CA LEU A 52 -1.65 -1.49 5.84
C LEU A 52 -0.58 -2.14 4.95
N ARG A 53 0.05 -3.24 5.40
CA ARG A 53 1.01 -4.00 4.58
C ARG A 53 0.36 -4.61 3.34
N ILE A 54 -0.84 -5.19 3.48
CA ILE A 54 -1.60 -5.76 2.35
C ILE A 54 -1.94 -4.66 1.34
N ILE A 55 -2.50 -3.55 1.80
CA ILE A 55 -2.83 -2.39 0.96
C ILE A 55 -1.58 -1.88 0.22
N LYS A 56 -0.47 -1.64 0.95
CA LYS A 56 0.81 -1.24 0.33
C LYS A 56 1.24 -2.18 -0.80
N ARG A 57 1.20 -3.49 -0.55
CA ARG A 57 1.56 -4.51 -1.53
C ARG A 57 0.65 -4.43 -2.76
N MET A 58 -0.67 -4.34 -2.58
CA MET A 58 -1.64 -4.23 -3.66
C MET A 58 -1.48 -2.95 -4.49
N LEU A 59 -1.18 -1.81 -3.87
CA LEU A 59 -0.85 -0.57 -4.58
C LEU A 59 0.47 -0.67 -5.36
N MET A 60 1.47 -1.37 -4.84
CA MET A 60 2.74 -1.59 -5.53
C MET A 60 2.59 -2.50 -6.75
N GLU A 61 1.83 -3.59 -6.59
CA GLU A 61 1.50 -4.54 -7.66
C GLU A 61 0.57 -3.91 -8.72
N GLY A 62 -0.05 -2.76 -8.43
CA GLY A 62 -0.90 -2.04 -9.37
C GLY A 62 -2.26 -2.72 -9.56
N ALA A 63 -2.77 -3.35 -8.50
CA ALA A 63 -4.05 -4.04 -8.54
C ALA A 63 -5.16 -3.11 -9.04
N THR A 64 -5.93 -3.59 -10.02
CA THR A 64 -7.07 -2.89 -10.57
C THR A 64 -8.31 -3.28 -9.77
N VAL A 65 -9.06 -2.29 -9.30
CA VAL A 65 -10.39 -2.51 -8.73
C VAL A 65 -11.40 -2.06 -9.78
N ASN A 66 -12.23 -2.99 -10.27
CA ASN A 66 -13.30 -2.70 -11.23
C ASN A 66 -12.86 -1.90 -12.47
N GLY A 67 -11.68 -2.19 -13.01
CA GLY A 67 -11.15 -1.52 -14.21
C GLY A 67 -10.57 -0.12 -13.99
N SER A 68 -10.66 0.43 -12.77
CA SER A 68 -10.01 1.69 -12.40
C SER A 68 -8.72 1.41 -11.65
N ALA A 69 -7.60 1.87 -12.21
CA ALA A 69 -6.32 1.83 -11.50
C ALA A 69 -6.36 2.84 -10.35
N VAL A 70 -6.16 2.36 -9.13
CA VAL A 70 -6.04 3.24 -7.96
C VAL A 70 -4.81 4.12 -8.18
N ARG A 71 -5.02 5.43 -8.39
CA ARG A 71 -3.90 6.35 -8.56
C ARG A 71 -3.05 6.29 -7.30
N LYS A 72 -1.75 6.04 -7.46
CA LYS A 72 -0.78 6.12 -6.37
C LYS A 72 -0.80 7.54 -5.83
N SER A 73 -1.59 7.79 -4.79
CA SER A 73 -1.63 9.10 -4.16
C SER A 73 -0.26 9.35 -3.55
N ARG A 74 0.43 10.37 -4.04
CA ARG A 74 1.75 10.80 -3.54
C ARG A 74 1.71 11.15 -2.04
N TYR A 75 0.49 11.37 -1.50
CA TYR A 75 0.18 11.67 -0.09
C TYR A 75 0.14 10.45 0.83
N MET A 76 0.28 9.23 0.32
CA MET A 76 0.12 8.04 1.15
C MET A 76 1.37 7.71 2.00
N GLY A 77 2.36 8.62 2.07
CA GLY A 77 3.56 8.48 2.91
C GLY A 77 4.45 7.29 2.55
N PHE A 78 4.12 6.57 1.49
CA PHE A 78 4.89 5.45 0.96
C PHE A 78 6.08 6.00 0.19
N ARG A 79 7.05 6.55 0.93
CA ARG A 79 8.35 6.92 0.36
C ARG A 79 8.91 5.66 -0.29
N THR A 80 9.04 5.68 -1.61
CA THR A 80 9.77 4.66 -2.32
C THR A 80 11.21 4.78 -1.83
N SER A 81 11.70 3.83 -1.04
CA SER A 81 13.11 3.78 -0.65
C SER A 81 13.93 3.41 -1.89
N ARG A 82 14.11 4.38 -2.79
CA ARG A 82 15.03 4.39 -3.91
C ARG A 82 14.93 5.76 -4.58
N GLN A 83 15.55 6.75 -3.97
CA GLN A 83 16.31 7.68 -4.80
C GLN A 83 17.71 7.11 -4.87
N PRO A 84 18.26 6.80 -6.06
CA PRO A 84 19.70 6.65 -6.17
C PRO A 84 20.30 7.96 -5.67
N SER A 85 21.18 7.89 -4.68
CA SER A 85 22.01 9.02 -4.30
C SER A 85 22.71 9.47 -5.56
N ALA A 86 22.32 10.61 -6.13
CA ALA A 86 23.08 11.24 -7.18
C ALA A 86 24.49 11.42 -6.60
N SER A 87 25.44 10.65 -7.14
CA SER A 87 26.84 10.77 -6.78
C SER A 87 27.22 12.23 -6.91
N SER A 88 27.59 12.85 -5.80
CA SER A 88 28.16 14.19 -5.76
C SER A 88 29.54 14.15 -6.42
N ALA A 89 29.56 14.03 -7.75
CA ALA A 89 30.74 14.35 -8.54
C ALA A 89 30.83 15.87 -8.60
N GLN A 90 31.25 16.48 -7.50
CA GLN A 90 31.77 17.84 -7.51
C GLN A 90 33.19 17.74 -8.06
N PRO A 91 33.52 18.31 -9.24
CA PRO A 91 34.92 18.44 -9.62
C PRO A 91 35.60 19.39 -8.62
N SER A 92 36.74 18.98 -8.08
CA SER A 92 37.48 19.75 -7.08
C SER A 92 37.82 21.15 -7.60
N MET A 93 37.39 22.18 -6.87
CA MET A 93 37.59 23.59 -7.20
C MET A 93 38.97 24.15 -6.76
N PHE A 94 39.99 23.29 -6.60
CA PHE A 94 41.32 23.72 -6.22
C PHE A 94 42.35 23.23 -7.26
N PRO A 95 43.08 24.14 -7.93
CA PRO A 95 44.28 23.80 -8.69
C PRO A 95 45.47 23.52 -7.75
N GLU A 96 46.33 22.56 -8.14
CA GLU A 96 47.64 22.26 -7.52
C GLU A 96 48.57 23.48 -7.47
#